data_AF-A0A2H0AFF7-F1
#
_entry.id   AF-A0A2H0AFF7-F1
#
_cell.length_a   1.000
_cell.length_b   1.000
_cell.length_c   1.000
_cell.angle_alpha   90.00
_cell.angle_beta   90.00
_cell.angle_gamma   90.00
#
_symmetry.space_group_name_H-M   'P 1'
#
loop_
_entity.id
_entity.type
_entity.pdbx_description
1 polymer ?
#
loop_
_entity_poly.entity_id
_entity_poly.type
_entity_poly.pdbx_seq_one_letter_code
_entity_poly.pdbx_strand_id
1 'polypeptide(L)'
;MIGIDTNVLVRYIAQDDPRQSRAAVEFIEQNCSRDTPGFINHIVLCELVWVLKRCYKVNQAEALKVLEQIMRTAQLQIQEPQVVWQAL
;
A
#
# COMPACT_ATOMS: atom_id res chain seq x y z
N MET A 1 4.44 -15.72 -5.38
CA MET A 1 3.60 -14.66 -4.78
C MET A 1 4.45 -13.91 -3.78
N ILE A 2 4.54 -12.59 -3.90
CA ILE A 2 5.41 -11.74 -3.06
C ILE A 2 4.51 -11.00 -2.07
N GLY A 3 4.77 -11.14 -0.77
CA GLY A 3 4.08 -10.34 0.25
C GLY A 3 4.72 -8.95 0.35
N ILE A 4 3.91 -7.89 0.31
CA ILE A 4 4.38 -6.52 0.46
C ILE A 4 4.17 -6.09 1.92
N ASP A 5 5.26 -5.70 2.58
CA ASP A 5 5.24 -5.19 3.94
C ASP A 5 4.86 -3.70 4.00
N THR A 6 4.37 -3.25 5.15
CA THR A 6 3.97 -1.86 5.40
C THR A 6 5.11 -0.89 5.08
N ASN A 7 6.35 -1.23 5.44
CA ASN A 7 7.48 -0.33 5.21
C ASN A 7 7.72 -0.07 3.73
N VAL A 8 7.64 -1.10 2.87
CA VAL A 8 7.80 -0.93 1.41
C VAL A 8 6.66 -0.08 0.86
N LEU A 9 5.43 -0.36 1.30
CA LEU A 9 4.24 0.34 0.82
C LEU A 9 4.25 1.83 1.23
N VAL A 10 4.69 2.14 2.45
CA VAL A 10 4.84 3.51 2.93
C VAL A 10 5.85 4.28 2.08
N ARG A 11 7.01 3.70 1.76
CA ARG A 11 8.02 4.36 0.91
C ARG A 11 7.54 4.58 -0.51
N TYR A 12 6.78 3.62 -1.05
CA TYR A 12 6.16 3.74 -2.36
C TYR A 12 5.13 4.87 -2.43
N ILE A 13 4.34 5.07 -1.38
CA ILE A 13 3.23 6.06 -1.37
C ILE A 13 3.69 7.44 -0.91
N ALA A 14 4.41 7.51 0.22
CA ALA A 14 4.75 8.77 0.88
C ALA A 14 5.96 9.47 0.25
N GLN A 15 6.81 8.74 -0.47
CA GLN A 15 8.00 9.27 -1.15
C GLN A 15 8.90 10.12 -0.22
N ASP A 16 9.04 9.69 1.04
CA ASP A 16 9.58 10.49 2.15
C ASP A 16 11.10 10.39 2.31
N ASP A 17 11.69 9.26 1.91
CA ASP A 17 13.14 9.05 1.83
C ASP A 17 13.54 8.80 0.37
N PRO A 18 14.37 9.66 -0.27
CA PRO A 18 14.68 9.52 -1.69
C PRO A 18 15.30 8.18 -2.10
N ARG A 19 16.11 7.56 -1.22
CA ARG A 19 16.79 6.29 -1.54
C ARG A 19 15.83 5.13 -1.39
N GLN A 20 15.12 5.07 -0.27
CA GLN A 20 14.20 3.97 0.01
C GLN A 20 12.95 4.04 -0.87
N SER A 21 12.45 5.23 -1.17
CA SER A 21 11.28 5.41 -2.04
C SER A 21 11.60 4.98 -3.46
N ARG A 22 12.77 5.35 -3.97
CA ARG A 22 13.26 4.85 -5.26
C ARG A 22 13.36 3.32 -5.28
N ALA A 23 13.94 2.72 -4.24
CA ALA A 23 14.06 1.27 -4.15
C ALA A 23 12.68 0.57 -4.07
N ALA A 24 11.71 1.15 -3.35
CA ALA A 24 10.35 0.62 -3.26
C ALA A 24 9.61 0.72 -4.60
N VAL A 25 9.76 1.83 -5.32
CA VAL A 25 9.21 2.00 -6.68
C VAL A 25 9.81 0.98 -7.63
N GLU A 26 11.14 0.89 -7.70
CA GLU A 26 11.83 -0.08 -8.56
C GLU A 26 11.41 -1.52 -8.20
N PHE A 27 11.30 -1.85 -6.92
CA PHE A 27 10.86 -3.16 -6.47
C PHE A 27 9.43 -3.48 -6.92
N ILE A 28 8.46 -2.60 -6.65
CA ILE A 28 7.05 -2.85 -7.01
C ILE A 28 6.90 -2.90 -8.53
N GLU A 29 7.48 -1.96 -9.28
CA GLU A 29 7.30 -1.93 -10.74
C GLU A 29 8.00 -3.08 -11.47
N GLN A 30 9.12 -3.59 -10.96
CA GLN A 30 9.85 -4.68 -11.62
C GLN A 30 9.33 -6.07 -11.22
N ASN A 31 8.80 -6.23 -10.01
CA ASN A 31 8.45 -7.54 -9.46
C ASN A 31 6.94 -7.79 -9.37
N CYS A 32 6.12 -6.73 -9.43
CA CYS A 32 4.67 -6.83 -9.34
C CYS A 32 4.03 -6.42 -10.66
N SER A 33 3.19 -7.28 -11.20
CA SER A 33 2.45 -7.05 -12.43
C SER A 33 1.00 -7.49 -12.27
N ARG A 34 0.17 -7.29 -13.28
CA ARG A 34 -1.20 -7.81 -13.26
C ARG A 34 -1.26 -9.34 -13.18
N ASP A 35 -0.32 -10.02 -13.83
CA ASP A 35 -0.27 -11.49 -13.88
C ASP A 35 0.45 -12.07 -12.64
N THR A 36 1.32 -11.28 -12.02
CA THR A 36 2.07 -11.63 -10.81
C THR A 36 1.98 -10.51 -9.78
N PRO A 37 0.80 -10.29 -9.16
CA PRO A 37 0.61 -9.16 -8.27
C PRO A 37 1.32 -9.33 -6.93
N GLY A 38 1.71 -8.21 -6.33
CA GLY A 38 2.17 -8.13 -4.95
C GLY A 38 1.00 -8.31 -3.99
N PHE A 39 1.12 -9.22 -3.03
CA PHE A 39 0.06 -9.53 -2.08
C PHE A 39 0.12 -8.63 -0.84
N ILE A 40 -1.02 -8.06 -0.46
CA ILE A 40 -1.18 -7.22 0.73
C ILE A 40 -2.27 -7.81 1.61
N ASN A 41 -1.93 -8.10 2.87
CA ASN A 41 -2.86 -8.64 3.86
C ASN A 41 -3.56 -7.50 4.65
N HIS A 42 -4.57 -7.86 5.46
CA HIS A 42 -5.30 -6.86 6.26
C HIS A 42 -4.44 -6.14 7.29
N ILE A 43 -3.47 -6.83 7.90
CA ILE A 43 -2.58 -6.24 8.91
C ILE A 43 -1.77 -5.10 8.30
N VAL A 44 -1.21 -5.31 7.10
CA VAL A 44 -0.45 -4.29 6.37
C VAL A 44 -1.32 -3.07 6.05
N LEU A 45 -2.59 -3.26 5.69
CA LEU A 45 -3.51 -2.13 5.47
C LEU A 45 -3.80 -1.36 6.76
N CYS A 46 -4.05 -2.06 7.87
CA CYS A 46 -4.28 -1.43 9.18
C CYS A 46 -3.05 -0.64 9.65
N GLU A 47 -1.86 -1.22 9.52
CA GLU A 47 -0.61 -0.56 9.87
C GLU A 47 -0.34 0.63 8.96
N LEU A 48 -0.58 0.52 7.65
CA LEU A 48 -0.44 1.64 6.71
C LEU A 48 -1.29 2.83 7.16
N VAL A 49 -2.58 2.62 7.45
CA VAL A 49 -3.47 3.68 7.96
C VAL A 49 -2.93 4.27 9.26
N TRP A 50 -2.48 3.42 10.19
CA TRP A 50 -1.89 3.86 11.46
C TRP A 50 -0.65 4.73 11.22
N VAL A 51 0.28 4.32 10.36
CA VAL A 51 1.49 5.06 9.99
C VAL A 51 1.13 6.39 9.33
N LEU A 52 0.23 6.40 8.34
CA LEU A 52 -0.20 7.62 7.65
C LEU A 52 -0.78 8.66 8.62
N LYS A 53 -1.67 8.22 9.52
CA LYS A 53 -2.28 9.12 10.51
C LYS A 53 -1.29 9.56 11.59
N ARG A 54 -0.44 8.66 12.08
CA ARG A 54 0.43 8.95 13.24
C ARG A 54 1.72 9.66 12.85
N CYS A 55 2.39 9.19 11.81
CA CYS A 55 3.71 9.68 11.38
C CYS A 55 3.57 10.81 10.37
N TYR A 56 2.72 10.65 9.35
CA TYR A 56 2.55 11.64 8.27
C TYR A 56 1.42 12.65 8.53
N LYS A 57 0.69 12.51 9.65
CA LYS A 57 -0.41 13.40 10.05
C LYS A 57 -1.52 13.55 9.00
N VAL A 58 -1.64 12.54 8.13
CA VAL A 58 -2.68 12.44 7.11
C VAL A 58 -4.03 12.31 7.80
N ASN A 59 -5.02 13.05 7.33
CA ASN A 59 -6.36 13.00 7.91
C ASN A 59 -7.11 11.72 7.46
N GLN A 60 -8.25 11.45 8.09
CA GLN A 60 -9.02 10.23 7.78
C GLN A 60 -9.45 10.15 6.32
N ALA A 61 -9.94 11.25 5.74
CA ALA A 61 -10.42 11.26 4.36
C ALA A 61 -9.28 11.01 3.35
N GLU A 62 -8.09 11.54 3.61
CA GLU A 62 -6.90 11.29 2.81
C GLU A 62 -6.42 9.84 2.95
N ALA A 63 -6.44 9.27 4.16
CA ALA A 63 -6.06 7.87 4.37
C ALA A 63 -7.00 6.91 3.61
N LEU A 64 -8.32 7.19 3.61
CA LEU A 64 -9.30 6.41 2.83
C LEU A 64 -9.03 6.51 1.33
N LYS A 65 -8.70 7.69 0.80
CA LYS A 65 -8.30 7.85 -0.61
C LYS A 65 -7.07 7.02 -0.97
N VAL A 66 -6.08 6.94 -0.08
CA VAL A 66 -4.89 6.09 -0.29
C VAL A 66 -5.28 4.61 -0.36
N LEU A 67 -6.15 4.14 0.55
CA LEU A 67 -6.65 2.76 0.51
C LEU A 67 -7.43 2.48 -0.78
N GLU A 68 -8.31 3.39 -1.22
CA GLU A 68 -9.03 3.25 -2.49
C GLU A 68 -8.08 3.14 -3.68
N GLN A 69 -7.00 3.92 -3.71
CA GLN A 69 -6.00 3.85 -4.77
C GLN A 69 -5.25 2.51 -4.76
N ILE A 70 -4.87 2.01 -3.59
CA ILE A 70 -4.25 0.68 -3.44
C ILE A 70 -5.18 -0.41 -3.97
N MET A 71 -6.47 -0.37 -3.58
CA MET A 71 -7.49 -1.33 -4.00
C MET A 71 -7.75 -1.34 -5.51
N ARG A 72 -7.42 -0.26 -6.22
CA ARG A 72 -7.58 -0.11 -7.67
C ARG A 72 -6.30 -0.42 -8.45
N THR A 73 -5.18 -0.67 -7.77
CA THR A 73 -3.88 -0.88 -8.39
C THR A 73 -3.76 -2.33 -8.88
N ALA A 74 -3.69 -2.54 -10.21
CA ALA A 74 -3.68 -3.88 -10.80
C ALA A 74 -2.44 -4.72 -10.44
N GLN A 75 -1.33 -4.07 -10.11
CA GLN A 75 -0.09 -4.71 -9.65
C GLN A 75 -0.21 -5.26 -8.21
N LEU A 76 -1.29 -4.95 -7.49
CA LEU A 76 -1.48 -5.33 -6.10
C LEU A 76 -2.72 -6.23 -5.95
N GLN A 77 -2.56 -7.32 -5.21
CA GLN A 77 -3.64 -8.22 -4.84
C GLN A 77 -3.90 -8.09 -3.33
N ILE A 78 -5.11 -7.68 -3.00
CA ILE A 78 -5.51 -7.45 -1.61
C ILE A 78 -6.17 -8.70 -1.06
N GLN A 79 -5.88 -9.06 0.19
CA GLN A 79 -6.60 -10.08 0.92
C GLN A 79 -8.08 -9.68 1.05
N GLU A 80 -8.99 -10.55 0.60
CA GLU A 80 -10.44 -10.39 0.76
C GLU A 80 -10.92 -8.95 0.48
N PRO A 81 -10.77 -8.45 -0.77
CA PRO A 81 -10.99 -7.05 -1.10
C PRO A 81 -12.42 -6.58 -0.81
N GLN A 82 -13.38 -7.49 -0.82
CA GLN A 82 -14.78 -7.25 -0.44
C GLN A 82 -14.90 -6.69 0.99
N VAL A 83 -14.14 -7.24 1.94
CA VAL A 83 -14.13 -6.80 3.34
C VAL A 83 -13.53 -5.41 3.47
N VAL A 84 -12.46 -5.14 2.72
CA VAL A 84 -11.82 -3.82 2.70
C VAL A 84 -12.78 -2.77 2.13
N TRP A 85 -13.48 -3.08 1.03
CA TRP A 85 -14.49 -2.16 0.46
C TRP A 85 -15.64 -1.83 1.42
N GLN A 86 -16.04 -2.77 2.28
CA GLN A 86 -17.08 -2.52 3.30
C GLN A 86 -16.59 -1.62 4.45
N ALA A 87 -15.27 -1.51 4.64
CA ALA A 87 -14.67 -0.73 5.72
C ALA A 87 -14.29 0.72 5.30
N LEU A 88 -14.39 1.04 4.00
CA LEU A 88 -14.15 2.37 3.43
C LEU A 88 -15.41 3.25 3.52
#